data_AF-A0A7C8QYE1-F1
#
_entry.id   AF-A0A7C8QYE1-F1
#
_cell.length_a   1.000
_cell.length_b   1.000
_cell.length_c   1.000
_cell.angle_alpha   90.00
_cell.angle_beta   90.00
_cell.angle_gamma   90.00
#
_symmetry.space_group_name_H-M   'P 1'
#
loop_
_entity.id
_entity.type
_entity.pdbx_description
1 polymer ?
#
loop_
_entity_poly.entity_id
_entity_poly.type
_entity_poly.pdbx_seq_one_letter_code
_entity_poly.pdbx_strand_id
1 'polypeptide(L)'
;MVRGGRGTVLILFALYLTENHYSFLHVDSDICLTGTHDPFSRTLKQNDDSWDVQFMEENDRLDPGFWMSRPSTGTLAYLRATEALLKDPKNKGFSATYLLREGIRGLPLRYHLLDVKDFKSWADYQAWESQNFATEPQIDVLIQGTTAIHFTCIDKSIRPYFGKLFGGWSDYNGYYSNIRGRYLVVSGISGTNDQIINFIALAIQLAIDSGRILILPYHVEIIQRRMKKVGPDTIPEYIRIPTFPFYRAVDINSLNGLVDYVEASFALNREKFTGKEVSLDTLVLDEGMLELERGTKYPKLVTRVKQQSGAAALSIELQGFEIRNAAGFEPGVKDYVKRIKEKLRICRNIDESESACEKRCT
;
A
#
# COMPACT_ATOMS: atom_id res chain seq x y z
N MET A 1 -18.84 -30.05 0.70
CA MET A 1 -18.52 -28.81 -0.04
C MET A 1 -17.13 -28.95 -0.63
N VAL A 2 -17.04 -29.05 -1.95
CA VAL A 2 -15.81 -29.38 -2.68
C VAL A 2 -14.87 -28.17 -2.68
N ARG A 3 -13.65 -28.35 -2.18
CA ARG A 3 -12.53 -27.39 -2.29
C ARG A 3 -12.03 -27.31 -3.76
N GLY A 4 -12.88 -26.85 -4.67
CA GLY A 4 -12.45 -26.32 -5.96
C GLY A 4 -12.16 -24.85 -5.77
N GLY A 5 -10.89 -24.51 -5.55
CA GLY A 5 -10.46 -23.13 -5.28
C GLY A 5 -10.84 -22.19 -6.42
N ARG A 6 -11.00 -20.89 -6.13
CA ARG A 6 -11.39 -19.83 -7.08
C ARG A 6 -10.72 -19.93 -8.46
N GLY A 7 -9.49 -20.43 -8.53
CA GLY A 7 -8.74 -20.66 -9.77
C GLY A 7 -9.35 -21.70 -10.74
N THR A 8 -10.00 -22.75 -10.23
CA THR A 8 -10.75 -23.72 -11.05
C THR A 8 -11.93 -23.03 -11.74
N VAL A 9 -12.64 -22.16 -11.02
CA VAL A 9 -13.79 -21.42 -11.54
C VAL A 9 -13.35 -20.46 -12.65
N LEU A 10 -12.24 -19.75 -12.46
CA LEU A 10 -11.68 -18.84 -13.47
C LEU A 10 -11.45 -19.55 -14.81
N ILE A 11 -10.69 -20.66 -14.81
CA ILE A 11 -10.32 -21.38 -16.02
C ILE A 11 -11.56 -21.95 -16.73
N LEU A 12 -12.47 -22.58 -15.98
CA LEU A 12 -13.68 -23.18 -16.55
C LEU A 12 -14.65 -22.13 -17.08
N PHE A 13 -14.77 -20.99 -16.40
CA PHE A 13 -15.63 -19.91 -16.85
C PHE A 13 -15.08 -19.21 -18.10
N ALA A 14 -13.76 -18.99 -18.15
CA ALA A 14 -13.09 -18.49 -19.34
C ALA A 14 -13.27 -19.44 -20.55
N LEU A 15 -13.16 -20.75 -20.33
CA LEU A 15 -13.41 -21.75 -21.37
C LEU A 15 -14.86 -21.69 -21.86
N TYR A 16 -15.83 -21.65 -20.93
CA TYR A 16 -17.25 -21.50 -21.27
C TYR A 16 -17.52 -20.24 -22.10
N LEU A 17 -17.00 -19.08 -21.69
CA LEU A 17 -17.17 -17.82 -22.44
C LEU A 17 -16.59 -17.93 -23.85
N THR A 18 -15.41 -18.53 -23.98
CA THR A 18 -14.74 -18.74 -25.27
C THR A 18 -15.52 -19.70 -26.18
N GLU A 19 -16.02 -20.82 -25.65
CA GLU A 19 -16.84 -21.79 -26.38
C GLU A 19 -18.17 -21.20 -26.87
N ASN A 20 -18.69 -20.18 -26.17
CA ASN A 20 -19.90 -19.47 -26.54
C ASN A 20 -19.61 -18.16 -27.32
N HIS A 21 -18.40 -18.01 -27.86
CA HIS A 21 -17.99 -16.90 -28.70
C HIS A 21 -18.03 -15.51 -28.04
N TYR A 22 -17.79 -15.43 -26.73
CA TYR A 22 -17.64 -14.16 -26.01
C TYR A 22 -16.15 -13.76 -25.88
N SER A 23 -15.85 -12.50 -26.23
CA SER A 23 -14.66 -11.84 -25.71
C SER A 23 -14.87 -11.49 -24.24
N PHE A 24 -13.81 -11.52 -23.44
CA PHE A 24 -13.90 -11.15 -22.03
C PHE A 24 -12.64 -10.45 -21.53
N LEU A 25 -12.81 -9.69 -20.47
CA LEU A 25 -11.74 -9.14 -19.65
C LEU A 25 -11.89 -9.74 -18.24
N HIS A 26 -10.86 -10.42 -17.77
CA HIS A 26 -10.71 -10.81 -16.38
C HIS A 26 -9.87 -9.76 -15.65
N VAL A 27 -10.33 -9.39 -14.46
CA VAL A 27 -9.67 -8.45 -13.56
C VAL A 27 -9.70 -9.04 -12.16
N ASP A 28 -8.53 -9.33 -11.60
CA ASP A 28 -8.38 -9.78 -10.23
C ASP A 28 -8.85 -8.69 -9.26
N SER A 29 -9.39 -9.11 -8.11
CA SER A 29 -9.95 -8.21 -7.10
C SER A 29 -8.95 -7.22 -6.49
N ASP A 30 -7.67 -7.42 -6.78
CA ASP A 30 -6.52 -6.66 -6.33
C ASP A 30 -5.79 -5.94 -7.46
N ILE A 31 -6.45 -5.78 -8.60
CA ILE A 31 -6.10 -4.78 -9.61
C ILE A 31 -6.73 -3.45 -9.20
N CYS A 32 -5.90 -2.41 -9.13
CA CYS A 32 -6.35 -1.02 -9.07
C CYS A 32 -6.34 -0.43 -10.48
N LEU A 33 -7.51 0.00 -10.96
CA LEU A 33 -7.60 0.88 -12.13
C LEU A 33 -7.42 2.33 -11.64
N THR A 34 -6.41 3.01 -12.15
CA THR A 34 -6.03 4.35 -11.69
C THR A 34 -6.98 5.45 -12.17
N GLY A 35 -7.71 5.19 -13.26
CA GLY A 35 -8.55 6.16 -13.94
C GLY A 35 -7.79 7.21 -14.77
N THR A 36 -6.46 7.09 -14.92
CA THR A 36 -5.66 8.04 -15.72
C THR A 36 -5.80 7.81 -17.23
N HIS A 37 -6.00 6.56 -17.64
CA HIS A 37 -6.23 6.16 -19.03
C HIS A 37 -7.36 5.13 -19.09
N ASP A 38 -8.09 5.11 -20.21
CA ASP A 38 -9.02 4.01 -20.52
C ASP A 38 -8.21 2.72 -20.76
N PRO A 39 -8.42 1.63 -20.00
CA PRO A 39 -7.68 0.39 -20.20
C PRO A 39 -7.79 -0.17 -21.61
N PHE A 40 -8.92 0.01 -22.29
CA PHE A 40 -9.08 -0.46 -23.66
C PHE A 40 -8.24 0.34 -24.66
N SER A 41 -7.94 1.61 -24.36
CA SER A 41 -7.05 2.43 -25.20
C SER A 41 -5.58 1.99 -25.15
N ARG A 42 -5.19 1.27 -24.09
CA ARG A 42 -3.83 0.77 -23.85
C ARG A 42 -3.65 -0.72 -24.14
N THR A 43 -4.68 -1.36 -24.67
CA THR A 43 -4.62 -2.74 -25.16
C THR A 43 -4.67 -2.77 -26.69
N LEU A 44 -4.23 -3.86 -27.30
CA LEU A 44 -4.44 -4.09 -28.73
C LEU A 44 -5.95 -4.17 -29.02
N LYS A 45 -6.36 -3.58 -30.14
CA LYS A 45 -7.77 -3.44 -30.50
C LYS A 45 -8.40 -4.81 -30.74
N GLN A 46 -9.68 -4.95 -30.41
CA GLN A 46 -10.45 -6.19 -30.59
C GLN A 46 -10.52 -6.66 -32.06
N ASN A 47 -10.48 -5.72 -33.00
CA ASN A 47 -10.49 -5.99 -34.44
C ASN A 47 -9.09 -6.25 -35.04
N ASP A 48 -8.04 -6.24 -34.22
CA ASP A 48 -6.69 -6.60 -34.67
C ASP A 48 -6.52 -8.12 -34.58
N ASP A 49 -6.31 -8.75 -35.74
CA ASP A 49 -6.13 -10.19 -35.81
C ASP A 49 -4.75 -10.68 -35.42
N SER A 50 -3.83 -9.81 -34.99
CA SER A 50 -2.47 -10.17 -34.59
C SER A 50 -2.37 -10.92 -33.25
N TRP A 51 -3.41 -10.91 -32.41
CA TRP A 51 -3.37 -11.43 -31.04
C TRP A 51 -4.61 -12.27 -30.67
N ASP A 52 -4.47 -13.31 -29.87
CA ASP A 52 -5.58 -14.12 -29.34
C ASP A 52 -5.92 -13.73 -27.89
N VAL A 53 -4.87 -13.48 -27.11
CA VAL A 53 -4.96 -13.17 -25.69
C VAL A 53 -3.94 -12.08 -25.31
N GLN A 54 -4.30 -11.18 -24.40
CA GLN A 54 -3.40 -10.18 -23.83
C GLN A 54 -3.35 -10.34 -22.31
N PHE A 55 -2.15 -10.26 -21.74
CA PHE A 55 -1.91 -10.40 -20.31
C PHE A 55 -1.05 -9.25 -19.77
N MET A 56 -1.20 -8.95 -18.49
CA MET A 56 -0.16 -8.20 -17.79
C MET A 56 1.15 -8.98 -17.75
N GLU A 57 2.23 -8.25 -17.45
CA GLU A 57 3.56 -8.79 -17.26
C GLU A 57 4.04 -8.51 -15.83
N GLU A 58 4.75 -9.49 -15.27
CA GLU A 58 5.38 -9.46 -13.95
C GLU A 58 6.75 -10.15 -14.06
N ASN A 59 7.85 -9.40 -13.92
CA ASN A 59 9.23 -9.90 -14.01
C ASN A 59 9.48 -10.86 -15.20
N ASP A 60 9.20 -10.42 -16.43
CA ASP A 60 9.30 -11.23 -17.67
C ASP A 60 8.37 -12.46 -17.70
N ARG A 61 7.33 -12.49 -16.86
CA ARG A 61 6.34 -13.58 -16.79
C ARG A 61 4.94 -13.04 -17.02
N LEU A 62 4.11 -13.87 -17.62
CA LEU A 62 2.69 -13.61 -17.78
C LEU A 62 1.99 -13.46 -16.43
N ASP A 63 1.22 -12.40 -16.26
CA ASP A 63 0.37 -12.15 -15.10
C ASP A 63 -1.11 -12.18 -15.52
N PRO A 64 -1.88 -13.19 -15.07
CA PRO A 64 -3.29 -13.32 -15.43
C PRO A 64 -4.20 -12.42 -14.60
N GLY A 65 -3.68 -11.58 -13.70
CA GLY A 65 -4.49 -10.68 -12.89
C GLY A 65 -5.28 -9.67 -13.71
N PHE A 66 -4.77 -9.27 -14.88
CA PHE A 66 -5.53 -8.55 -15.90
C PHE A 66 -5.33 -9.26 -17.24
N TRP A 67 -6.42 -9.79 -17.77
CA TRP A 67 -6.37 -10.70 -18.91
C TRP A 67 -7.53 -10.42 -19.87
N MET A 68 -7.20 -10.00 -21.09
CA MET A 68 -8.18 -9.83 -22.16
C MET A 68 -8.08 -10.95 -23.17
N SER A 69 -9.23 -11.50 -23.59
CA SER A 69 -9.29 -12.69 -24.44
C SER A 69 -10.30 -12.52 -25.56
N ARG A 70 -9.95 -12.99 -26.77
CA ARG A 70 -10.88 -13.14 -27.90
C ARG A 70 -11.31 -14.59 -28.07
N PRO A 71 -12.52 -14.86 -28.58
CA PRO A 71 -12.99 -16.21 -28.83
C PRO A 71 -12.40 -16.80 -30.13
N SER A 72 -11.08 -16.92 -30.21
CA SER A 72 -10.39 -17.50 -31.36
C SER A 72 -10.17 -19.01 -31.19
N THR A 73 -9.84 -19.70 -32.28
CA THR A 73 -9.42 -21.11 -32.25
C THR A 73 -8.16 -21.30 -31.39
N GLY A 74 -7.25 -20.33 -31.39
CA GLY A 74 -6.06 -20.30 -30.54
C GLY A 74 -6.42 -20.23 -29.06
N THR A 75 -7.28 -19.29 -28.67
CA THR A 75 -7.77 -19.16 -27.28
C THR A 75 -8.49 -20.43 -26.81
N LEU A 76 -9.33 -21.02 -27.66
CA LEU A 76 -10.05 -22.25 -27.32
C LEU A 76 -9.10 -23.44 -27.11
N ALA A 77 -8.11 -23.61 -27.99
CA ALA A 77 -7.09 -24.64 -27.83
C ALA A 77 -6.28 -24.44 -26.54
N TYR A 78 -5.90 -23.20 -26.25
CA TYR A 78 -5.22 -22.80 -25.03
C TYR A 78 -6.01 -23.18 -23.78
N LEU A 79 -7.27 -22.76 -23.68
CA LEU A 79 -8.08 -23.01 -22.48
C LEU A 79 -8.43 -24.48 -22.30
N ARG A 80 -8.58 -25.25 -23.39
CA ARG A 80 -8.73 -26.71 -23.31
C ARG A 80 -7.45 -27.40 -22.81
N ALA A 81 -6.28 -26.93 -23.23
CA ALA A 81 -5.01 -27.43 -22.71
C ALA A 81 -4.86 -27.09 -21.21
N THR A 82 -5.19 -25.86 -20.80
CA THR A 82 -5.21 -25.48 -19.38
C THR A 82 -6.23 -26.29 -18.57
N GLU A 83 -7.41 -26.57 -19.12
CA GLU A 83 -8.41 -27.43 -18.48
C GLU A 83 -7.92 -28.88 -18.31
N ALA A 84 -7.21 -29.42 -19.32
CA ALA A 84 -6.59 -30.73 -19.22
C ALA A 84 -5.52 -30.77 -18.11
N LEU A 85 -4.69 -29.72 -18.01
CA LEU A 85 -3.72 -29.58 -16.92
C LEU A 85 -4.41 -29.50 -15.54
N LEU A 86 -5.52 -28.77 -15.44
CA LEU A 86 -6.32 -28.66 -14.23
C LEU A 86 -6.93 -30.00 -13.79
N LYS A 87 -7.29 -30.87 -14.74
CA LYS A 87 -7.82 -32.22 -14.48
C LYS A 87 -6.73 -33.26 -14.16
N ASP A 88 -5.46 -32.99 -14.48
CA ASP A 88 -4.35 -33.89 -14.18
C ASP A 88 -4.09 -33.96 -12.66
N PRO A 89 -4.18 -35.15 -12.02
CA PRO A 89 -3.87 -35.32 -10.61
C PRO A 89 -2.47 -34.83 -10.19
N LYS A 90 -1.49 -34.82 -11.10
CA LYS A 90 -0.13 -34.31 -10.85
C LYS A 90 -0.11 -32.81 -10.58
N ASN A 91 -1.08 -32.08 -11.12
CA ASN A 91 -1.20 -30.64 -10.97
C ASN A 91 -2.13 -30.24 -9.81
N LYS A 92 -2.55 -31.20 -8.97
CA LYS A 92 -3.42 -30.93 -7.83
C LYS A 92 -2.71 -30.02 -6.83
N GLY A 93 -3.27 -28.83 -6.61
CA GLY A 93 -2.77 -27.84 -5.65
C GLY A 93 -1.91 -26.73 -6.25
N PHE A 94 -1.58 -26.78 -7.55
CA PHE A 94 -0.98 -25.65 -8.24
C PHE A 94 -1.97 -24.49 -8.40
N SER A 95 -1.46 -23.26 -8.48
CA SER A 95 -2.28 -22.06 -8.68
C SER A 95 -2.83 -21.98 -10.10
N ALA A 96 -3.95 -21.27 -10.30
CA ALA A 96 -4.47 -21.02 -11.64
C ALA A 96 -3.46 -20.24 -12.50
N THR A 97 -2.70 -19.32 -11.92
CA THR A 97 -1.61 -18.61 -12.61
C THR A 97 -0.57 -19.56 -13.18
N TYR A 98 -0.16 -20.57 -12.40
CA TYR A 98 0.75 -21.59 -12.90
C TYR A 98 0.14 -22.36 -14.07
N LEU A 99 -1.10 -22.84 -13.94
CA LEU A 99 -1.77 -23.62 -14.98
C LEU A 99 -2.01 -22.82 -16.27
N LEU A 100 -2.35 -21.53 -16.14
CA LEU A 100 -2.52 -20.61 -17.26
C LEU A 100 -1.19 -20.37 -17.99
N ARG A 101 -0.07 -20.27 -17.26
CA ARG A 101 1.28 -20.17 -17.87
C ARG A 101 1.67 -21.46 -18.59
N GLU A 102 1.45 -22.61 -17.96
CA GLU A 102 1.79 -23.91 -18.52
C GLU A 102 0.93 -24.27 -19.73
N GLY A 103 -0.35 -23.90 -19.74
CA GLY A 103 -1.27 -24.19 -20.83
C GLY A 103 -0.90 -23.55 -22.17
N ILE A 104 -0.05 -22.51 -22.18
CA ILE A 104 0.44 -21.87 -23.41
C ILE A 104 1.51 -22.72 -24.09
N ARG A 105 2.24 -23.56 -23.34
CA ARG A 105 3.43 -24.25 -23.85
C ARG A 105 3.11 -25.17 -25.02
N GLY A 106 3.84 -25.00 -26.12
CA GLY A 106 3.71 -25.83 -27.31
C GLY A 106 2.47 -25.55 -28.16
N LEU A 107 1.70 -24.49 -27.85
CA LEU A 107 0.58 -24.05 -28.67
C LEU A 107 0.96 -22.85 -29.54
N PRO A 108 0.42 -22.76 -30.77
CA PRO A 108 0.56 -21.57 -31.63
C PRO A 108 -0.40 -20.45 -31.18
N LEU A 109 -0.39 -20.11 -29.88
CA LEU A 109 -1.21 -19.03 -29.32
C LEU A 109 -0.51 -17.69 -29.56
N ARG A 110 -1.20 -16.73 -30.18
CA ARG A 110 -0.68 -15.36 -30.35
C ARG A 110 -0.97 -14.54 -29.09
N TYR A 111 -0.22 -14.78 -28.02
CA TYR A 111 -0.37 -13.98 -26.82
C TYR A 111 0.46 -12.70 -26.90
N HIS A 112 -0.01 -11.64 -26.25
CA HIS A 112 0.68 -10.36 -26.12
C HIS A 112 0.82 -10.00 -24.65
N LEU A 113 2.00 -9.52 -24.26
CA LEU A 113 2.23 -8.94 -22.94
C LEU A 113 2.04 -7.42 -23.04
N LEU A 114 1.23 -6.88 -22.14
CA LEU A 114 0.93 -5.45 -22.08
C LEU A 114 2.14 -4.68 -21.56
N ASP A 115 2.29 -3.42 -22.00
CA ASP A 115 3.43 -2.57 -21.62
C ASP A 115 3.47 -2.37 -20.09
N VAL A 116 4.57 -2.79 -19.46
CA VAL A 116 4.84 -2.64 -18.01
C VAL A 116 4.85 -1.18 -17.52
N LYS A 117 4.91 -0.20 -18.44
CA LYS A 117 4.71 1.21 -18.12
C LYS A 117 3.25 1.53 -17.83
N ASP A 118 2.33 0.98 -18.63
CA ASP A 118 0.90 1.22 -18.53
C ASP A 118 0.23 0.22 -17.57
N PHE A 119 0.68 -1.03 -17.50
CA PHE A 119 0.12 -2.06 -16.63
C PHE A 119 1.20 -2.62 -15.69
N LYS A 120 1.17 -2.23 -14.43
CA LYS A 120 2.24 -2.46 -13.46
C LYS A 120 1.93 -3.61 -12.51
N SER A 121 2.84 -4.56 -12.31
CA SER A 121 2.76 -5.49 -11.20
C SER A 121 3.54 -4.98 -9.98
N TRP A 122 2.95 -5.03 -8.79
CA TRP A 122 3.63 -4.60 -7.56
C TRP A 122 4.93 -5.37 -7.30
N ALA A 123 5.01 -6.63 -7.70
CA ALA A 123 6.22 -7.43 -7.53
C ALA A 123 7.44 -6.75 -8.16
N ASP A 124 7.25 -6.01 -9.27
CA ASP A 124 8.32 -5.28 -9.96
C ASP A 124 8.78 -4.02 -9.19
N TYR A 125 7.95 -3.49 -8.28
CA TYR A 125 8.20 -2.23 -7.57
C TYR A 125 8.67 -2.39 -6.12
N GLN A 126 8.74 -3.63 -5.59
CA GLN A 126 9.10 -3.88 -4.19
C GLN A 126 10.46 -3.27 -3.81
N ALA A 127 11.42 -3.25 -4.75
CA ALA A 127 12.74 -2.66 -4.53
C ALA A 127 12.74 -1.11 -4.53
N TRP A 128 11.70 -0.46 -5.07
CA TRP A 128 11.62 0.99 -5.28
C TRP A 128 10.53 1.68 -4.45
N GLU A 129 9.87 0.96 -3.53
CA GLU A 129 8.78 1.50 -2.70
C GLU A 129 9.19 2.78 -1.95
N SER A 130 10.39 2.86 -1.39
CA SER A 130 10.85 4.06 -0.67
C SER A 130 10.96 5.31 -1.57
N GLN A 131 11.17 5.14 -2.87
CA GLN A 131 11.29 6.27 -3.80
C GLN A 131 9.92 6.77 -4.27
N ASN A 132 8.95 5.87 -4.41
CA ASN A 132 7.64 6.19 -4.98
C ASN A 132 6.61 6.59 -3.92
N PHE A 133 6.86 6.33 -2.63
CA PHE A 133 5.91 6.59 -1.53
C PHE A 133 6.37 7.69 -0.57
N ALA A 134 7.37 8.50 -0.92
CA ALA A 134 7.79 9.56 -0.01
C ALA A 134 6.85 10.76 -0.06
N THR A 135 6.41 11.16 -1.24
CA THR A 135 5.62 12.38 -1.39
C THR A 135 4.47 12.14 -2.34
N GLU A 136 3.44 12.97 -2.21
CA GLU A 136 2.32 13.01 -3.15
C GLU A 136 2.80 13.13 -4.61
N PRO A 137 3.71 14.06 -4.99
CA PRO A 137 4.25 14.11 -6.36
C PRO A 137 4.87 12.80 -6.86
N GLN A 138 5.54 12.04 -6.00
CA GLN A 138 6.14 10.75 -6.41
C GLN A 138 5.08 9.66 -6.62
N ILE A 139 4.05 9.66 -5.79
CA ILE A 139 2.88 8.79 -5.97
C ILE A 139 2.14 9.16 -7.25
N ASP A 140 1.99 10.46 -7.53
CA ASP A 140 1.37 10.93 -8.77
C ASP A 140 2.17 10.51 -9.99
N VAL A 141 3.51 10.58 -9.95
CA VAL A 141 4.35 10.05 -11.03
C VAL A 141 4.11 8.56 -11.26
N LEU A 142 3.95 7.77 -10.19
CA LEU A 142 3.60 6.36 -10.30
C LEU A 142 2.22 6.16 -10.94
N ILE A 143 1.26 7.05 -10.73
CA ILE A 143 -0.14 6.90 -11.19
C ILE A 143 -0.36 7.48 -12.59
N GLN A 144 0.24 8.63 -12.92
CA GLN A 144 -0.05 9.46 -14.09
C GLN A 144 0.12 8.71 -15.43
N GLY A 145 1.11 7.82 -15.50
CA GLY A 145 1.38 6.99 -16.68
C GLY A 145 0.77 5.59 -16.61
N THR A 146 0.11 5.23 -15.52
CA THR A 146 -0.28 3.85 -15.23
C THR A 146 -1.76 3.68 -15.38
N THR A 147 -2.20 2.75 -16.21
CA THR A 147 -3.60 2.34 -16.38
C THR A 147 -4.07 1.44 -15.25
N ALA A 148 -3.28 0.42 -14.91
CA ALA A 148 -3.63 -0.58 -13.92
C ALA A 148 -2.41 -0.97 -13.07
N ILE A 149 -2.63 -1.20 -11.78
CA ILE A 149 -1.61 -1.72 -10.85
C ILE A 149 -2.14 -3.03 -10.25
N HIS A 150 -1.40 -4.13 -10.39
CA HIS A 150 -1.72 -5.40 -9.75
C HIS A 150 -0.99 -5.53 -8.41
N PHE A 151 -1.75 -5.67 -7.32
CA PHE A 151 -1.21 -5.84 -5.97
C PHE A 151 -0.84 -7.30 -5.60
N THR A 152 -0.31 -8.06 -6.57
CA THR A 152 -0.01 -9.51 -6.49
C THR A 152 0.90 -9.91 -5.32
N CYS A 153 1.75 -9.01 -4.83
CA CYS A 153 2.65 -9.25 -3.69
C CYS A 153 2.36 -8.41 -2.43
N ILE A 154 1.24 -7.68 -2.43
CA ILE A 154 0.78 -6.91 -1.27
C ILE A 154 -0.18 -7.77 -0.44
N ASP A 155 0.03 -7.75 0.89
CA ASP A 155 -0.86 -8.38 1.85
C ASP A 155 -2.32 -7.92 1.62
N LYS A 156 -3.22 -8.90 1.49
CA LYS A 156 -4.65 -8.69 1.18
C LYS A 156 -5.33 -7.69 2.10
N SER A 157 -4.95 -7.67 3.38
CA SER A 157 -5.56 -6.82 4.39
C SER A 157 -5.29 -5.32 4.17
N ILE A 158 -4.17 -4.96 3.54
CA ILE A 158 -3.79 -3.55 3.31
C ILE A 158 -4.05 -3.06 1.87
N ARG A 159 -4.47 -3.93 0.95
CA ARG A 159 -4.82 -3.53 -0.43
C ARG A 159 -5.86 -2.39 -0.48
N PRO A 160 -6.91 -2.38 0.38
CA PRO A 160 -7.85 -1.26 0.42
C PRO A 160 -7.19 0.08 0.82
N TYR A 161 -6.16 0.04 1.67
CA TYR A 161 -5.41 1.24 2.03
C TYR A 161 -4.69 1.82 0.81
N PHE A 162 -4.05 0.99 -0.02
CA PHE A 162 -3.39 1.46 -1.24
C PHE A 162 -4.36 2.05 -2.25
N GLY A 163 -5.52 1.42 -2.46
CA GLY A 163 -6.55 1.99 -3.34
C GLY A 163 -6.96 3.41 -2.93
N LYS A 164 -7.09 3.66 -1.63
CA LYS A 164 -7.36 5.01 -1.08
C LYS A 164 -6.16 5.94 -1.20
N LEU A 165 -4.95 5.43 -0.92
CA LEU A 165 -3.72 6.21 -1.01
C LEU A 165 -3.51 6.79 -2.42
N PHE A 166 -3.87 6.03 -3.45
CA PHE A 166 -3.79 6.46 -4.86
C PHE A 166 -5.00 7.26 -5.35
N GLY A 167 -5.97 7.55 -4.49
CA GLY A 167 -7.20 8.24 -4.89
C GLY A 167 -8.10 7.43 -5.84
N GLY A 168 -7.83 6.12 -6.00
CA GLY A 168 -8.64 5.20 -6.78
C GLY A 168 -9.88 4.69 -6.03
N TRP A 169 -10.06 5.08 -4.76
CA TRP A 169 -11.25 4.72 -4.00
C TRP A 169 -12.44 5.55 -4.45
N SER A 170 -13.47 4.90 -4.98
CA SER A 170 -14.70 5.60 -5.35
C SER A 170 -15.34 6.26 -4.11
N ASP A 171 -15.83 7.50 -4.24
CA ASP A 171 -16.60 8.18 -3.19
C ASP A 171 -18.04 7.61 -3.03
N TYR A 172 -18.23 6.33 -3.34
CA TYR A 172 -19.54 5.67 -3.40
C TYR A 172 -20.32 5.74 -2.08
N ASN A 173 -19.62 5.74 -0.94
CA ASN A 173 -20.21 5.83 0.40
C ASN A 173 -19.92 7.19 1.07
N GLY A 174 -19.54 8.21 0.30
CA GLY A 174 -19.15 9.50 0.81
C GLY A 174 -17.89 9.46 1.68
N TYR A 175 -16.95 8.58 1.35
CA TYR A 175 -15.65 8.47 2.03
C TYR A 175 -14.90 9.81 2.02
N TYR A 176 -14.80 10.44 0.86
CA TYR A 176 -14.16 11.73 0.64
C TYR A 176 -15.12 12.90 0.83
N SER A 177 -16.41 12.75 0.51
CA SER A 177 -17.36 13.88 0.60
C SER A 177 -17.85 14.18 2.02
N ASN A 178 -17.97 13.20 2.91
CA ASN A 178 -18.46 13.44 4.27
C ASN A 178 -17.37 13.97 5.20
N ILE A 179 -17.71 15.02 5.97
CA ILE A 179 -16.88 15.45 7.10
C ILE A 179 -17.06 14.42 8.21
N ARG A 180 -16.00 13.70 8.53
CA ARG A 180 -16.03 12.60 9.50
C ARG A 180 -15.71 13.05 10.92
N GLY A 181 -15.16 14.24 11.09
CA GLY A 181 -14.75 14.79 12.37
C GLY A 181 -13.65 15.82 12.20
N ARG A 182 -12.89 16.02 13.26
CA ARG A 182 -11.67 16.83 13.25
C ARG A 182 -10.46 15.95 12.98
N TYR A 183 -9.43 16.50 12.36
CA TYR A 183 -8.26 15.73 11.96
C TYR A 183 -7.03 16.06 12.79
N LEU A 184 -6.15 15.09 12.96
CA LEU A 184 -4.79 15.24 13.48
C LEU A 184 -3.83 14.77 12.39
N VAL A 185 -2.98 15.65 11.89
CA VAL A 185 -1.96 15.31 10.89
C VAL A 185 -0.62 15.22 11.57
N VAL A 186 0.20 14.26 11.18
CA VAL A 186 1.56 14.10 11.69
C VAL A 186 2.52 14.02 10.52
N SER A 187 3.59 14.80 10.56
CA SER A 187 4.62 14.81 9.52
C SER A 187 6.03 14.95 10.13
N GLY A 188 7.04 14.55 9.34
CA GLY A 188 8.45 14.72 9.71
C GLY A 188 8.97 13.76 10.79
N ILE A 189 8.39 12.57 10.95
CA ILE A 189 8.86 11.60 11.94
C ILE A 189 10.25 11.10 11.55
N SER A 190 11.26 11.36 12.40
CA SER A 190 12.65 10.97 12.17
C SER A 190 13.30 10.39 13.43
N GLY A 191 13.92 9.21 13.34
CA GLY A 191 14.61 8.59 14.48
C GLY A 191 15.00 7.13 14.28
N THR A 192 15.40 6.47 15.37
CA THR A 192 15.56 5.00 15.40
C THR A 192 14.19 4.31 15.37
N ASN A 193 14.16 2.99 15.12
CA ASN A 193 12.91 2.22 15.11
C ASN A 193 12.07 2.46 16.39
N ASP A 194 12.67 2.35 17.57
CA ASP A 194 11.97 2.55 18.84
C ASP A 194 11.38 3.96 18.97
N GLN A 195 12.11 4.98 18.53
CA GLN A 195 11.69 6.38 18.57
C GLN A 195 10.50 6.63 17.64
N ILE A 196 10.57 6.09 16.42
CA ILE A 196 9.48 6.16 15.45
C ILE A 196 8.23 5.50 16.02
N ILE A 197 8.35 4.28 16.57
CA ILE A 197 7.20 3.57 17.15
C ILE A 197 6.63 4.32 18.36
N ASN A 198 7.48 4.88 19.23
CA ASN A 198 7.05 5.73 20.33
C ASN A 198 6.27 6.95 19.82
N PHE A 199 6.73 7.58 18.74
CA PHE A 199 6.08 8.76 18.18
C PHE A 199 4.74 8.42 17.51
N ILE A 200 4.68 7.30 16.78
CA ILE A 200 3.42 6.80 16.22
C ILE A 200 2.41 6.52 17.33
N ALA A 201 2.85 5.88 18.41
CA ALA A 201 1.99 5.62 19.56
C ALA A 201 1.54 6.91 20.26
N LEU A 202 2.40 7.94 20.31
CA LEU A 202 2.04 9.28 20.78
C LEU A 202 0.97 9.92 19.90
N ALA A 203 1.14 9.90 18.59
CA ALA A 203 0.17 10.43 17.63
C ALA A 203 -1.20 9.76 17.78
N ILE A 204 -1.23 8.43 17.90
CA ILE A 204 -2.46 7.66 18.13
C ILE A 204 -3.10 8.05 19.47
N GLN A 205 -2.34 8.12 20.56
CA GLN A 205 -2.87 8.48 21.88
C GLN A 205 -3.42 9.92 21.88
N LEU A 206 -2.74 10.86 21.21
CA LEU A 206 -3.21 12.25 21.06
C LEU A 206 -4.50 12.31 20.25
N ALA A 207 -4.61 11.55 19.16
CA ALA A 207 -5.82 11.48 18.35
C ALA A 207 -7.01 10.97 19.17
N ILE A 208 -6.81 9.91 19.97
CA ILE A 208 -7.82 9.38 20.90
C ILE A 208 -8.23 10.44 21.93
N ASP A 209 -7.25 11.03 22.63
CA ASP A 209 -7.52 11.97 23.74
C ASP A 209 -8.16 13.28 23.27
N SER A 210 -7.97 13.65 21.99
CA SER A 210 -8.54 14.87 21.38
C SER A 210 -9.81 14.61 20.57
N GLY A 211 -10.21 13.34 20.38
CA GLY A 211 -11.33 12.95 19.54
C GLY A 211 -11.13 13.36 18.07
N ARG A 212 -9.90 13.19 17.57
CA ARG A 212 -9.50 13.51 16.20
C ARG A 212 -9.23 12.22 15.41
N ILE A 213 -9.55 12.26 14.12
CA ILE A 213 -9.18 11.23 13.14
C ILE A 213 -7.73 11.45 12.75
N LEU A 214 -6.91 10.40 12.82
CA LEU A 214 -5.50 10.48 12.47
C LEU A 214 -5.32 10.43 10.94
N ILE A 215 -4.66 11.43 10.36
CA ILE A 215 -4.15 11.35 8.99
C ILE A 215 -2.76 10.72 9.07
N LEU A 216 -2.60 9.55 8.45
CA LEU A 216 -1.32 8.84 8.44
C LEU A 216 -0.29 9.58 7.59
N PRO A 217 1.01 9.55 7.92
CA PRO A 217 2.04 10.08 7.03
C PRO A 217 2.31 9.11 5.87
N TYR A 218 2.84 9.63 4.76
CA TYR A 218 3.32 8.81 3.64
C TYR A 218 4.51 7.94 4.04
N HIS A 219 5.47 8.54 4.74
CA HIS A 219 6.75 7.94 5.11
C HIS A 219 7.25 8.44 6.47
N VAL A 220 8.35 7.83 6.93
CA VAL A 220 9.16 8.24 8.07
C VAL A 220 10.64 8.22 7.66
N GLU A 221 11.49 8.98 8.35
CA GLU A 221 12.95 8.84 8.23
C GLU A 221 13.46 7.84 9.27
N ILE A 222 13.96 6.69 8.82
CA ILE A 222 14.57 5.69 9.72
C ILE A 222 16.07 5.87 9.77
N ILE A 223 16.61 5.93 10.98
CA ILE A 223 18.04 5.86 11.27
C ILE A 223 18.35 4.44 11.77
N GLN A 224 18.90 3.61 10.89
CA GLN A 224 19.25 2.23 11.19
C GLN A 224 20.72 2.11 11.58
N ARG A 225 21.01 1.35 12.64
CA ARG A 225 22.37 0.92 12.98
C ARG A 225 22.66 -0.41 12.28
N ARG A 226 23.54 -0.40 11.29
CA ARG A 226 24.00 -1.59 10.58
C ARG A 226 25.44 -1.92 10.95
N MET A 227 25.82 -3.18 10.77
CA MET A 227 27.18 -3.64 11.01
C MET A 227 27.90 -3.75 9.65
N LYS A 228 28.96 -2.97 9.46
CA LYS A 228 29.76 -2.94 8.24
C LYS A 228 31.06 -3.71 8.46
N LYS A 229 31.38 -4.64 7.57
CA LYS A 229 32.69 -5.31 7.56
C LYS A 229 33.74 -4.38 6.96
N VAL A 230 34.82 -4.13 7.69
CA VAL A 230 35.98 -3.37 7.24
C VAL A 230 37.20 -4.23 7.53
N GLY A 231 37.67 -4.98 6.53
CA GLY A 231 38.71 -6.00 6.72
C GLY A 231 38.22 -7.15 7.63
N PRO A 232 38.98 -7.54 8.67
CA PRO A 232 38.55 -8.56 9.64
C PRO A 232 37.53 -8.02 10.66
N ASP A 233 37.40 -6.70 10.79
CA ASP A 233 36.59 -6.07 11.82
C ASP A 233 35.17 -5.78 11.35
N THR A 234 34.26 -5.68 12.32
CA THR A 234 32.88 -5.26 12.07
C THR A 234 32.59 -4.00 12.88
N ILE A 235 32.34 -2.89 12.21
CA ILE A 235 32.07 -1.58 12.83
C ILE A 235 30.60 -1.18 12.65
N PRO A 236 30.00 -0.46 13.60
CA PRO A 236 28.66 0.09 13.42
C PRO A 236 28.68 1.25 12.40
N GLU A 237 27.77 1.20 11.44
CA GLU A 237 27.45 2.25 10.47
C GLU A 237 26.00 2.68 10.67
N TYR A 238 25.72 3.97 10.68
CA TYR A 238 24.36 4.49 10.74
C TYR A 238 23.91 4.90 9.36
N ILE A 239 22.85 4.25 8.87
CA ILE A 239 22.26 4.53 7.56
C ILE A 239 20.94 5.26 7.79
N ARG A 240 20.77 6.39 7.10
CA ARG A 240 19.52 7.14 7.07
C ARG A 240 18.72 6.73 5.84
N ILE A 241 17.45 6.43 6.06
CA ILE A 241 16.48 6.14 5.01
C ILE A 241 15.39 7.22 5.11
N PRO A 242 15.52 8.33 4.36
CA PRO A 242 14.67 9.51 4.52
C PRO A 242 13.21 9.27 4.15
N THR A 243 12.94 8.25 3.34
CA THR A 243 11.63 8.03 2.69
C THR A 243 11.11 6.63 2.95
N PHE A 244 11.28 6.12 4.17
CA PHE A 244 10.82 4.78 4.51
C PHE A 244 9.29 4.74 4.60
N PRO A 245 8.59 3.95 3.78
CA PRO A 245 7.13 4.01 3.72
C PRO A 245 6.47 3.70 5.06
N PHE A 246 5.51 4.52 5.50
CA PHE A 246 4.92 4.42 6.84
C PHE A 246 4.30 3.04 7.11
N TYR A 247 3.59 2.51 6.11
CA TYR A 247 2.96 1.19 6.19
C TYR A 247 3.98 0.05 6.40
N ARG A 248 5.29 0.29 6.20
CA ARG A 248 6.40 -0.66 6.49
C ARG A 248 6.90 -0.57 7.93
N ALA A 249 6.59 0.50 8.66
CA ALA A 249 6.95 0.62 10.06
C ALA A 249 5.93 -0.08 10.97
N VAL A 250 4.63 0.06 10.65
CA VAL A 250 3.52 -0.47 11.44
C VAL A 250 2.49 -1.18 10.57
N ASP A 251 1.86 -2.23 11.12
CA ASP A 251 0.71 -2.86 10.47
C ASP A 251 -0.48 -1.92 10.57
N ILE A 252 -0.89 -1.36 9.43
CA ILE A 252 -2.04 -0.46 9.33
C ILE A 252 -3.30 -1.10 9.92
N ASN A 253 -3.47 -2.42 9.79
CA ASN A 253 -4.65 -3.08 10.34
C ASN A 253 -4.65 -3.13 11.85
N SER A 254 -3.48 -3.06 12.50
CA SER A 254 -3.41 -2.97 13.96
C SER A 254 -3.94 -1.64 14.49
N LEU A 255 -4.07 -0.63 13.63
CA LEU A 255 -4.75 0.63 13.96
C LEU A 255 -6.27 0.44 14.03
N ASN A 256 -6.82 -0.56 13.34
CA ASN A 256 -8.24 -0.86 13.38
C ASN A 256 -8.64 -1.26 14.81
N GLY A 257 -9.54 -0.49 15.42
CA GLY A 257 -9.95 -0.67 16.82
C GLY A 257 -9.09 0.07 17.85
N LEU A 258 -8.04 0.77 17.43
CA LEU A 258 -7.29 1.72 18.26
C LEU A 258 -7.74 3.16 18.02
N VAL A 259 -7.83 3.56 16.74
CA VAL A 259 -8.12 4.94 16.35
C VAL A 259 -8.79 4.98 14.98
N ASP A 260 -9.65 5.96 14.76
CA ASP A 260 -10.11 6.28 13.41
C ASP A 260 -8.97 6.95 12.63
N TYR A 261 -8.71 6.47 11.41
CA TYR A 261 -7.68 7.02 10.55
C TYR A 261 -8.12 7.13 9.10
N VAL A 262 -7.39 7.95 8.35
CA VAL A 262 -7.44 8.08 6.90
C VAL A 262 -6.01 8.05 6.34
N GLU A 263 -5.87 7.68 5.06
CA GLU A 263 -4.60 7.70 4.36
C GLU A 263 -4.03 9.12 4.23
N ALA A 264 -2.73 9.19 3.94
CA ALA A 264 -2.00 10.44 3.80
C ALA A 264 -2.58 11.38 2.72
N SER A 265 -3.06 10.81 1.61
CA SER A 265 -3.64 11.56 0.49
C SER A 265 -5.09 12.00 0.70
N PHE A 266 -5.69 11.73 1.87
CA PHE A 266 -7.12 11.98 2.10
C PHE A 266 -7.52 13.43 1.87
N ALA A 267 -6.75 14.39 2.40
CA ALA A 267 -7.07 15.82 2.29
C ALA A 267 -7.12 16.27 0.82
N LEU A 268 -6.12 15.87 0.03
CA LEU A 268 -6.05 16.12 -1.41
C LEU A 268 -7.20 15.47 -2.17
N ASN A 269 -7.42 14.17 -1.95
CA ASN A 269 -8.49 13.45 -2.64
C ASN A 269 -9.84 14.08 -2.33
N ARG A 270 -10.10 14.44 -1.08
CA ARG A 270 -11.30 15.17 -0.68
C ARG A 270 -11.44 16.50 -1.42
N GLU A 271 -10.38 17.28 -1.51
CA GLU A 271 -10.41 18.55 -2.25
C GLU A 271 -10.76 18.31 -3.72
N LYS A 272 -10.11 17.33 -4.37
CA LYS A 272 -10.41 16.93 -5.75
C LYS A 272 -11.86 16.50 -5.94
N PHE A 273 -12.44 15.76 -5.00
CA PHE A 273 -13.82 15.26 -5.09
C PHE A 273 -14.88 16.31 -4.73
N THR A 274 -14.58 17.26 -3.84
CA THR A 274 -15.59 18.17 -3.26
C THR A 274 -15.38 19.64 -3.58
N GLY A 275 -14.20 20.01 -4.10
CA GLY A 275 -13.75 21.39 -4.24
C GLY A 275 -13.52 22.11 -2.91
N LYS A 276 -13.40 21.38 -1.79
CA LYS A 276 -13.25 21.95 -0.45
C LYS A 276 -11.94 21.50 0.18
N GLU A 277 -11.08 22.47 0.46
CA GLU A 277 -9.85 22.27 1.23
C GLU A 277 -10.14 21.84 2.68
N VAL A 278 -9.20 21.10 3.25
CA VAL A 278 -9.16 20.84 4.69
C VAL A 278 -8.27 21.91 5.33
N SER A 279 -8.87 22.89 6.00
CA SER A 279 -8.12 23.94 6.72
C SER A 279 -7.26 23.32 7.83
N LEU A 280 -5.95 23.54 7.75
CA LEU A 280 -4.94 23.02 8.68
C LEU A 280 -4.41 24.15 9.57
N ASP A 281 -4.64 24.02 10.88
CA ASP A 281 -3.89 24.79 11.87
C ASP A 281 -2.61 24.03 12.20
N THR A 282 -1.45 24.68 12.14
CA THR A 282 -0.16 24.01 12.40
C THR A 282 0.35 24.28 13.81
N LEU A 283 0.68 23.20 14.51
CA LEU A 283 1.45 23.18 15.75
C LEU A 283 2.85 22.62 15.45
N VAL A 284 3.84 23.49 15.36
CA VAL A 284 5.24 23.08 15.23
C VAL A 284 5.72 22.53 16.58
N LEU A 285 6.26 21.31 16.56
CA LEU A 285 6.82 20.66 17.73
C LEU A 285 8.23 21.15 18.00
N ASP A 286 8.48 21.59 19.24
CA ASP A 286 9.82 21.80 19.79
C ASP A 286 10.16 20.73 20.85
N GLU A 287 11.44 20.62 21.23
CA GLU A 287 11.92 19.70 22.27
C GLU A 287 11.16 19.85 23.59
N GLY A 288 10.85 21.08 23.97
CA GLY A 288 10.19 21.42 25.23
C GLY A 288 8.74 20.94 25.30
N MET A 289 8.07 20.72 24.17
CA MET A 289 6.72 20.17 24.11
C MET A 289 6.67 18.67 24.44
N LEU A 290 7.78 17.95 24.27
CA LEU A 290 7.88 16.52 24.57
C LEU A 290 8.26 16.25 26.04
N GLU A 291 8.68 17.28 26.77
CA GLU A 291 8.92 17.21 28.21
C GLU A 291 7.62 17.04 29.00
N LEU A 292 7.73 16.43 30.18
CA LEU A 292 6.62 16.33 31.13
C LEU A 292 6.15 17.72 31.57
N GLU A 293 4.82 17.91 31.55
CA GLU A 293 4.21 19.09 32.13
C GLU A 293 4.23 19.00 33.65
N ARG A 294 4.73 20.06 34.30
CA ARG A 294 4.91 20.12 35.75
C ARG A 294 3.57 19.85 36.47
N GLY A 295 3.57 18.89 37.38
CA GLY A 295 2.38 18.49 38.14
C GLY A 295 1.45 17.54 37.39
N THR A 296 1.82 17.07 36.20
CA THR A 296 1.07 16.06 35.45
C THR A 296 1.95 14.83 35.16
N LYS A 297 1.35 13.79 34.57
CA LYS A 297 2.04 12.61 34.05
C LYS A 297 2.14 12.62 32.51
N TYR A 298 1.91 13.77 31.88
CA TYR A 298 1.75 13.88 30.44
C TYR A 298 2.77 14.85 29.83
N PRO A 299 3.18 14.64 28.57
CA PRO A 299 3.93 15.64 27.83
C PRO A 299 3.15 16.96 27.69
N LYS A 300 3.83 18.12 27.70
CA LYS A 300 3.20 19.44 27.49
C LYS A 300 2.40 19.51 26.19
N LEU A 301 2.81 18.76 25.17
CA LEU A 301 2.11 18.60 23.89
C LEU A 301 0.63 18.23 24.07
N VAL A 302 0.30 17.36 25.03
CA VAL A 302 -1.09 16.91 25.27
C VAL A 302 -1.98 18.10 25.61
N THR A 303 -1.51 18.98 26.50
CA THR A 303 -2.23 20.18 26.92
C THR A 303 -2.35 21.17 25.77
N ARG A 304 -1.30 21.33 24.96
CA ARG A 304 -1.34 22.19 23.75
C ARG A 304 -2.38 21.72 22.73
N VAL A 305 -2.42 20.43 22.43
CA VAL A 305 -3.42 19.85 21.51
C VAL A 305 -4.84 20.06 22.03
N LYS A 306 -5.06 19.93 23.35
CA LYS A 306 -6.38 20.18 23.98
C LYS A 306 -6.79 21.66 23.91
N GLN A 307 -5.84 22.58 24.08
CA GLN A 307 -6.09 24.02 23.92
C GLN A 307 -6.51 24.37 22.49
N GLN A 308 -6.02 23.63 21.49
CA GLN A 308 -6.38 23.77 20.08
C GLN A 308 -7.60 22.92 19.66
N SER A 309 -8.56 22.71 20.57
CA SER A 309 -9.73 21.86 20.29
C SER A 309 -10.65 22.41 19.19
N GLY A 310 -10.66 23.73 18.95
CA GLY A 310 -11.49 24.35 17.91
C GLY A 310 -11.04 24.08 16.47
N ALA A 311 -9.78 23.72 16.25
CA ALA A 311 -9.19 23.53 14.91
C ALA A 311 -9.84 22.37 14.15
N ALA A 312 -10.27 22.59 12.91
CA ALA A 312 -10.87 21.55 12.05
C ALA A 312 -9.85 20.44 11.72
N ALA A 313 -8.63 20.82 11.35
CA ALA A 313 -7.48 19.92 11.30
C ALA A 313 -6.31 20.57 12.04
N LEU A 314 -5.58 19.76 12.80
CA LEU A 314 -4.38 20.19 13.54
C LEU A 314 -3.18 19.41 13.00
N SER A 315 -2.25 20.10 12.35
CA SER A 315 -0.98 19.54 11.90
C SER A 315 0.04 19.58 13.03
N ILE A 316 0.64 18.45 13.36
CA ILE A 316 1.78 18.35 14.25
C ILE A 316 3.01 18.11 13.38
N GLU A 317 3.87 19.12 13.30
CA GLU A 317 5.04 19.09 12.42
C GLU A 317 6.34 19.04 13.21
N LEU A 318 7.17 18.05 12.89
CA LEU A 318 8.51 17.86 13.46
C LEU A 318 9.61 18.43 12.55
N GLN A 319 9.37 19.51 11.80
CA GLN A 319 10.30 19.95 10.76
C GLN A 319 11.74 20.12 11.28
N GLY A 320 12.68 19.37 10.70
CA GLY A 320 14.10 19.39 11.08
C GLY A 320 14.41 18.83 12.48
N PHE A 321 13.42 18.28 13.16
CA PHE A 321 13.54 17.77 14.51
C PHE A 321 13.84 16.27 14.52
N GLU A 322 15.08 15.91 14.86
CA GLU A 322 15.43 14.52 15.07
C GLU A 322 15.05 14.10 16.48
N ILE A 323 14.14 13.13 16.61
CA ILE A 323 13.64 12.67 17.92
C ILE A 323 14.78 12.17 18.82
N ARG A 324 15.91 11.74 18.24
CA ARG A 324 17.10 11.33 19.00
C ARG A 324 17.77 12.45 19.80
N ASN A 325 17.54 13.71 19.45
CA ASN A 325 18.09 14.86 20.17
C ASN A 325 17.18 15.27 21.34
N ALA A 326 15.96 14.73 21.40
CA ALA A 326 14.95 15.02 22.40
C ALA A 326 15.26 14.34 23.74
N ALA A 327 16.03 15.00 24.61
CA ALA A 327 16.43 14.46 25.92
C ALA A 327 15.24 14.01 26.80
N GLY A 328 14.06 14.63 26.63
CA GLY A 328 12.83 14.32 27.38
C GLY A 328 11.88 13.33 26.71
N PHE A 329 12.13 12.88 25.48
CA PHE A 329 11.15 12.09 24.73
C PHE A 329 10.86 10.74 25.37
N GLU A 330 11.87 9.91 25.59
CA GLU A 330 11.63 8.59 26.22
C GLU A 330 11.04 8.72 27.63
N PRO A 331 11.60 9.52 28.56
CA PRO A 331 11.02 9.62 29.91
C PRO A 331 9.61 10.24 29.94
N GLY A 332 9.31 11.21 29.07
CA GLY A 332 8.02 11.91 29.06
C GLY A 332 6.92 11.19 28.30
N VAL A 333 7.26 10.46 27.23
CA VAL A 333 6.29 9.84 26.32
C VAL A 333 6.04 8.37 26.68
N LYS A 334 7.07 7.63 27.11
CA LYS A 334 7.02 6.16 27.24
C LYS A 334 5.85 5.65 28.09
N ASP A 335 5.63 6.25 29.26
CA ASP A 335 4.53 5.85 30.15
C ASP A 335 3.16 6.26 29.60
N TYR A 336 3.08 7.43 28.96
CA TYR A 336 1.84 7.93 28.37
C TYR A 336 1.36 7.04 27.22
N VAL A 337 2.28 6.56 26.38
CA VAL A 337 1.94 5.78 25.18
C VAL A 337 1.98 4.27 25.37
N LYS A 338 2.37 3.79 26.56
CA LYS A 338 2.61 2.37 26.85
C LYS A 338 1.49 1.46 26.37
N ARG A 339 0.23 1.80 26.68
CA ARG A 339 -0.95 1.01 26.32
C ARG A 339 -1.18 0.92 24.81
N ILE A 340 -0.85 1.98 24.07
CA ILE A 340 -0.95 1.98 22.61
C ILE A 340 0.17 1.13 22.03
N LYS A 341 1.41 1.30 22.50
CA LYS A 341 2.56 0.49 22.05
C LYS A 341 2.34 -1.00 22.24
N GLU A 342 1.72 -1.42 23.35
CA GLU A 342 1.42 -2.83 23.63
C GLU A 342 0.40 -3.44 22.66
N LYS A 343 -0.43 -2.62 21.99
CA LYS A 343 -1.44 -3.07 21.03
C LYS A 343 -1.03 -2.89 19.57
N LEU A 344 -0.16 -1.91 19.31
CA LEU A 344 0.35 -1.61 17.99
C LEU A 344 1.24 -2.76 17.50
N ARG A 345 0.97 -3.26 16.29
CA ARG A 345 1.82 -4.29 15.68
C ARG A 345 2.89 -3.63 14.82
N ILE A 346 4.14 -3.86 15.21
CA ILE A 346 5.33 -3.36 14.50
C ILE A 346 5.72 -4.39 13.44
N CYS A 347 6.12 -3.92 12.26
CA CYS A 347 6.51 -4.82 11.19
C CYS A 347 7.95 -5.31 11.38
N ARG A 348 8.17 -6.62 11.34
CA ARG A 348 9.50 -7.22 11.53
C ARG A 348 10.51 -6.85 10.45
N ASN A 349 10.05 -6.43 9.28
CA ASN A 349 10.87 -6.04 8.14
C ASN A 349 11.19 -4.53 8.12
N ILE A 350 10.97 -3.82 9.23
CA ILE A 350 11.36 -2.41 9.37
C ILE A 350 12.88 -2.21 9.16
N ASP A 351 13.68 -3.24 9.41
CA ASP A 351 15.13 -3.26 9.22
C ASP A 351 15.59 -3.75 7.83
N GLU A 352 14.67 -4.26 7.00
CA GLU A 352 14.99 -4.81 5.68
C GLU A 352 15.04 -3.70 4.62
N SER A 353 16.01 -3.78 3.69
CA SER A 353 16.09 -2.84 2.56
C SER A 353 14.95 -3.04 1.54
N GLU A 354 14.52 -4.28 1.37
CA GLU A 354 13.51 -4.70 0.40
C GLU A 354 12.42 -5.51 1.12
N SER A 355 11.19 -5.50 0.60
CA SER A 355 10.12 -6.36 1.13
C SER A 355 10.01 -7.63 0.29
N ALA A 356 10.02 -8.80 0.92
CA ALA A 356 9.69 -10.04 0.22
C ALA A 356 8.17 -10.14 -0.04
N CYS A 357 7.78 -10.70 -1.18
CA CYS A 357 6.39 -10.98 -1.54
C CYS A 357 5.64 -11.73 -0.43
N GLU A 358 4.43 -11.26 -0.09
CA GLU A 358 3.54 -11.83 0.95
C GLU A 358 4.15 -11.96 2.37
N LYS A 359 5.38 -11.48 2.59
CA LYS A 359 6.00 -11.39 3.92
C LYS A 359 5.80 -9.98 4.45
N ARG A 360 4.86 -9.82 5.39
CA ARG A 360 4.75 -8.56 6.13
C ARG A 360 4.22 -8.75 7.54
N CYS A 361 4.70 -7.89 8.45
CA CYS A 361 4.28 -7.71 9.84
C CYS A 361 3.81 -9.01 10.52
N THR A 362 4.70 -10.02 10.57
CA THR A 362 4.41 -11.31 11.23
C THR A 362 4.56 -11.26 12.73
#